data_AF-A0A2L2Z833-F1
#
_entry.id   AF-A0A2L2Z833-F1
#
_cell.length_a   1.000
_cell.length_b   1.000
_cell.length_c   1.000
_cell.angle_alpha   90.00
_cell.angle_beta   90.00
_cell.angle_gamma   90.00
#
_symmetry.space_group_name_H-M   'P 1'
#
loop_
_entity.id
_entity.type
_entity.pdbx_description
1 polymer ?
#
loop_
_entity_poly.entity_id
_entity_poly.type
_entity_poly.pdbx_seq_one_letter_code
_entity_poly.pdbx_strand_id
1 'polypeptide(L)'
;GGCPVVVEKENFDASQYDGVWYEIEKNQAVFEAGLKCSQANYTAEKDFFRVVNTGVSTLTGKKVTISGKATVSNKNVPAKLKVNFDSMPFTADYCVLDTDYEEY
;
A
#
# COMPACT_ATOMS: atom_id res chain seq x y z
N GLY A 1 13.36 -15.60 -15.34
CA GLY A 1 14.11 -14.33 -15.27
C GLY A 1 14.10 -13.83 -13.83
N GLY A 2 15.01 -12.93 -13.48
CA GLY A 2 14.97 -12.21 -12.19
C GLY A 2 14.02 -11.03 -12.24
N CYS A 3 13.62 -10.52 -11.07
CA CYS A 3 12.86 -9.26 -11.01
C CYS A 3 13.71 -8.10 -11.57
N PRO A 4 13.10 -7.15 -12.30
CA PRO A 4 13.81 -5.97 -12.74
C PRO A 4 14.25 -5.12 -11.55
N VAL A 5 15.33 -4.36 -11.75
CA VAL A 5 15.68 -3.27 -10.84
C VAL A 5 14.65 -2.17 -11.03
N VAL A 6 13.98 -1.80 -9.95
CA VAL A 6 13.01 -0.71 -9.90
C VAL A 6 13.70 0.55 -9.40
N VAL A 7 13.35 1.70 -9.97
CA VAL A 7 13.77 3.01 -9.46
C VAL A 7 12.66 3.52 -8.57
N GLU A 8 12.94 3.66 -7.28
CA GLU A 8 11.98 4.21 -6.33
C GLU A 8 11.97 5.75 -6.34
N LYS A 9 10.92 6.36 -5.77
CA LYS A 9 10.78 7.82 -5.65
C LYS A 9 11.95 8.42 -4.88
N GLU A 10 12.68 9.33 -5.53
CA GLU A 10 13.72 10.12 -4.87
C GLU A 10 13.13 11.09 -3.84
N ASN A 11 13.85 11.27 -2.72
CA ASN A 11 13.45 12.16 -1.63
C ASN A 11 12.02 11.90 -1.11
N PHE A 12 11.59 10.63 -1.12
CA PHE A 12 10.28 10.26 -0.60
C PHE A 12 10.14 10.60 0.90
N ASP A 13 9.10 11.34 1.23
CA ASP A 13 8.70 11.70 2.58
C ASP A 13 7.46 10.90 2.98
N ALA A 14 7.68 9.83 3.73
CA ALA A 14 6.59 8.97 4.19
C ALA A 14 5.56 9.72 5.03
N SER A 15 5.92 10.82 5.71
CA SER A 15 4.99 11.58 6.55
C SER A 15 3.91 12.31 5.74
N GLN A 16 4.19 12.61 4.47
CA GLN A 16 3.24 13.22 3.55
C GLN A 16 2.34 12.18 2.86
N TYR A 17 2.60 10.88 3.07
CA TYR A 17 1.82 9.79 2.48
C TYR A 17 0.62 9.37 3.35
N ASP A 18 0.33 10.13 4.40
CA ASP A 18 -0.79 9.89 5.33
C ASP A 18 -2.15 10.19 4.68
N GLY A 19 -3.17 9.41 5.03
CA GLY A 19 -4.53 9.60 4.55
C GLY A 19 -5.01 8.55 3.54
N VAL A 20 -6.08 8.89 2.84
CA VAL A 20 -6.83 7.96 1.99
C VAL A 20 -6.37 8.07 0.53
N TRP A 21 -5.91 6.95 0.00
CA TRP A 21 -5.53 6.76 -1.39
C TRP A 21 -6.54 5.85 -2.10
N TYR A 22 -7.03 6.28 -3.25
CA TYR A 22 -7.95 5.50 -4.07
C TYR A 22 -7.20 4.73 -5.14
N GLU A 23 -7.54 3.45 -5.31
CA GLU A 23 -6.93 2.66 -6.38
C GLU A 23 -7.64 2.96 -7.70
N ILE A 24 -7.00 3.77 -8.54
CA ILE A 24 -7.53 4.16 -9.85
C ILE A 24 -7.21 3.09 -10.90
N GLU A 25 -5.98 2.57 -10.89
CA GLU A 25 -5.52 1.53 -11.80
C GLU A 25 -4.68 0.49 -11.05
N LYS A 26 -4.72 -0.76 -11.53
CA LYS A 26 -3.89 -1.84 -11.00
C LYS A 26 -3.57 -2.90 -12.05
N ASN A 27 -2.45 -3.58 -11.82
CA ASN A 27 -2.22 -4.88 -12.43
C ASN A 27 -3.12 -5.93 -11.78
N GLN A 28 -3.42 -7.00 -12.51
CA GLN A 28 -4.25 -8.08 -11.96
C GLN A 28 -3.56 -8.74 -10.77
N ALA A 29 -4.20 -8.65 -9.60
CA ALA A 29 -3.74 -9.26 -8.36
C ALA A 29 -4.81 -10.22 -7.82
N VAL A 30 -4.44 -11.48 -7.61
CA VAL A 30 -5.39 -12.54 -7.20
C VAL A 30 -6.04 -12.22 -5.84
N PHE A 31 -5.31 -11.61 -4.92
CA PHE A 31 -5.80 -11.26 -3.59
C PHE A 31 -6.86 -10.14 -3.58
N GLU A 32 -7.04 -9.44 -4.70
CA GLU A 32 -8.09 -8.41 -4.88
C GLU A 32 -9.14 -8.80 -5.93
N ALA A 33 -9.08 -10.02 -6.43
CA ALA A 33 -10.00 -10.49 -7.46
C ALA A 33 -11.46 -10.35 -6.98
N GLY A 34 -12.28 -9.68 -7.79
CA GLY A 34 -13.70 -9.45 -7.48
C GLY A 34 -13.96 -8.31 -6.49
N LEU A 35 -12.99 -7.41 -6.27
CA LEU A 35 -13.19 -6.16 -5.52
C LEU A 35 -13.25 -4.94 -6.45
N LYS A 36 -14.10 -3.97 -6.10
CA LYS A 36 -14.18 -2.63 -6.71
C LYS A 36 -14.20 -1.55 -5.63
N CYS A 37 -14.01 -0.28 -6.03
CA CYS A 37 -13.98 0.86 -5.10
C CYS A 37 -12.93 0.64 -4.00
N SER A 38 -11.75 0.15 -4.41
CA SER A 38 -10.65 -0.12 -3.51
C SER A 38 -10.02 1.20 -3.04
N GLN A 39 -9.69 1.26 -1.77
CA GLN A 39 -8.92 2.36 -1.18
C GLN A 39 -7.99 1.82 -0.09
N ALA A 40 -6.90 2.53 0.14
CA ALA A 40 -5.97 2.32 1.23
C ALA A 40 -5.96 3.57 2.10
N ASN A 41 -6.18 3.41 3.41
CA ASN A 41 -5.98 4.50 4.36
C ASN A 41 -4.69 4.25 5.14
N TYR A 42 -3.75 5.17 5.02
CA TYR A 42 -2.52 5.20 5.80
C TYR A 42 -2.74 6.13 7.00
N THR A 43 -2.31 5.68 8.17
CA THR A 43 -2.37 6.48 9.39
C THR A 43 -1.03 6.39 10.09
N ALA A 44 -0.34 7.52 10.21
CA ALA A 44 0.96 7.64 10.84
C ALA A 44 0.87 7.28 12.33
N GLU A 45 1.68 6.31 12.72
CA GLU A 45 1.94 5.94 14.11
C GLU A 45 3.42 6.23 14.40
N LYS A 46 3.86 6.01 15.64
CA LYS A 46 5.19 6.43 16.10
C LYS A 46 6.36 5.88 15.24
N ASP A 47 6.29 4.61 14.85
CA ASP A 47 7.38 3.90 14.15
C ASP A 47 6.93 3.24 12.82
N PHE A 48 5.65 3.33 12.47
CA PHE A 48 5.06 2.66 11.31
C PHE A 48 3.79 3.38 10.84
N PHE A 49 3.25 3.01 9.69
CA PHE A 49 1.92 3.43 9.26
C PHE A 49 0.95 2.28 9.46
N ARG A 50 -0.18 2.53 10.15
CA ARG A 50 -1.32 1.62 10.08
C ARG A 50 -1.87 1.71 8.66
N VAL A 51 -2.06 0.56 8.01
CA VAL A 51 -2.64 0.49 6.67
C VAL A 51 -3.98 -0.22 6.77
N VAL A 52 -5.03 0.39 6.24
CA VAL A 52 -6.36 -0.22 6.16
C VAL A 52 -6.80 -0.20 4.71
N ASN A 53 -6.75 -1.36 4.06
CA ASN A 53 -7.29 -1.54 2.72
C ASN A 53 -8.74 -1.95 2.79
N THR A 54 -9.59 -1.33 1.98
CA THR A 54 -10.99 -1.69 1.87
C THR A 54 -11.40 -1.77 0.42
N GLY A 55 -12.37 -2.63 0.11
CA GLY A 55 -13.01 -2.70 -1.20
C GLY A 55 -14.43 -3.24 -1.08
N VAL A 56 -15.16 -3.25 -2.18
CA VAL A 56 -16.53 -3.77 -2.26
C VAL A 56 -16.55 -5.00 -3.13
N SER A 57 -17.04 -6.12 -2.58
CA SER A 57 -17.23 -7.36 -3.33
C SER A 57 -18.21 -7.15 -4.49
N THR A 58 -17.79 -7.45 -5.71
CA THR A 58 -18.66 -7.38 -6.90
C THR A 58 -19.75 -8.44 -6.89
N LEU A 59 -19.55 -9.55 -6.14
CA LEU A 59 -20.51 -10.64 -6.01
C LEU A 59 -21.58 -10.37 -4.96
N THR A 60 -21.18 -9.84 -3.80
CA THR A 60 -22.10 -9.70 -2.64
C THR A 60 -22.50 -8.26 -2.34
N GLY A 61 -21.82 -7.28 -2.94
CA GLY A 61 -22.00 -5.85 -2.62
C GLY A 61 -21.49 -5.45 -1.22
N LYS A 62 -20.91 -6.38 -0.46
CA LYS A 62 -20.43 -6.12 0.91
C LYS A 62 -19.02 -5.54 0.90
N LYS A 63 -18.77 -4.66 1.87
CA LYS A 63 -17.43 -4.14 2.15
C LYS A 63 -16.54 -5.25 2.70
N VAL A 64 -15.33 -5.34 2.17
CA VAL A 64 -14.24 -6.20 2.63
C VAL A 64 -13.12 -5.29 3.11
N THR A 65 -12.47 -5.65 4.21
CA THR A 65 -11.40 -4.86 4.83
C THR A 65 -10.28 -5.78 5.26
N ILE A 66 -9.04 -5.31 5.10
CA ILE A 66 -7.85 -5.91 5.70
C ILE A 66 -7.00 -4.81 6.32
N SER A 67 -6.42 -5.09 7.49
CA SER A 67 -5.56 -4.14 8.20
C SER A 67 -4.14 -4.69 8.34
N GLY A 68 -3.17 -3.79 8.41
CA GLY A 68 -1.77 -4.13 8.50
C GLY A 68 -0.90 -2.96 8.92
N LYS A 69 0.40 -3.13 8.73
CA LYS A 69 1.44 -2.14 9.04
C LYS A 69 2.38 -2.00 7.86
N ALA A 70 2.74 -0.76 7.53
CA ALA A 70 3.83 -0.44 6.62
C ALA A 70 4.99 0.18 7.42
N THR A 71 6.21 -0.32 7.22
CA THR A 71 7.41 0.19 7.89
C THR A 71 8.48 0.60 6.89
N VAL A 72 9.17 1.70 7.18
CA VAL A 72 10.38 2.09 6.45
C VAL A 72 11.56 1.29 7.00
N SER A 73 11.92 0.21 6.30
CA SER A 73 12.97 -0.70 6.76
C SER A 73 14.39 -0.16 6.57
N ASN A 74 14.60 0.72 5.59
CA ASN A 74 15.88 1.39 5.33
C ASN A 74 15.65 2.89 5.15
N LYS A 75 16.16 3.70 6.09
CA LYS A 75 16.02 5.16 6.06
C LYS A 75 16.73 5.83 4.88
N ASN A 76 17.69 5.14 4.25
CA ASN A 76 18.36 5.64 3.04
C ASN A 76 17.52 5.42 1.78
N VAL A 77 16.49 4.58 1.84
CA VAL A 77 15.56 4.30 0.72
C VAL A 77 14.12 4.33 1.28
N PRO A 78 13.63 5.50 1.72
CA PRO A 78 12.36 5.61 2.44
C PRO A 78 11.14 5.18 1.62
N ALA A 79 11.24 5.26 0.28
CA ALA A 79 10.21 4.81 -0.66
C ALA A 79 10.02 3.27 -0.69
N LYS A 80 10.92 2.49 -0.06
CA LYS A 80 10.82 1.03 0.01
C LYS A 80 10.26 0.57 1.35
N LEU A 81 8.96 0.38 1.38
CA LEU A 81 8.20 -0.05 2.55
C LEU A 81 8.17 -1.57 2.68
N LYS A 82 8.03 -2.05 3.91
CA LYS A 82 7.66 -3.42 4.24
C LYS A 82 6.23 -3.44 4.74
N VAL A 83 5.34 -4.12 4.02
CA VAL A 83 3.91 -4.20 4.36
C VAL A 83 3.60 -5.58 4.90
N ASN A 84 2.98 -5.64 6.08
CA ASN A 84 2.49 -6.86 6.70
C ASN A 84 1.02 -6.68 7.07
N PHE A 85 0.14 -7.56 6.58
CA PHE A 85 -1.27 -7.55 6.97
C PHE A 85 -1.51 -8.50 8.14
N ASP A 86 -2.32 -8.07 9.10
CA ASP A 86 -2.57 -8.73 10.40
C ASP A 86 -3.03 -10.19 10.23
N SER A 87 -3.69 -10.52 9.11
CA SER A 87 -4.19 -11.88 8.79
C SER A 87 -3.33 -12.66 7.80
N MET A 88 -2.15 -12.15 7.40
CA MET A 88 -1.27 -12.77 6.41
C MET A 88 0.04 -13.24 7.06
N PRO A 89 0.54 -14.44 6.73
CA PRO A 89 1.75 -14.99 7.37
C PRO A 89 3.07 -14.46 6.79
N PHE A 90 3.02 -13.41 5.95
CA PHE A 90 4.19 -12.90 5.24
C PHE A 90 4.20 -11.38 5.19
N THR A 91 5.40 -10.82 5.00
CA THR A 91 5.65 -9.40 4.76
C THR A 91 6.05 -9.22 3.31
N ALA A 92 5.45 -8.25 2.62
CA ALA A 92 5.73 -7.92 1.22
C ALA A 92 6.55 -6.63 1.10
N ASP A 93 7.35 -6.54 0.04
CA ASP A 93 7.97 -5.28 -0.39
C ASP A 93 6.91 -4.42 -1.10
N TYR A 94 6.86 -3.14 -0.75
CA TYR A 94 6.03 -2.14 -1.40
C TYR A 94 6.90 -0.93 -1.73
N CYS A 95 7.19 -0.73 -3.02
CA CYS A 95 8.00 0.39 -3.47
C CYS A 95 7.09 1.48 -4.03
N VAL A 96 7.19 2.69 -3.47
CA VAL A 96 6.60 3.88 -4.07
C VAL A 96 7.51 4.30 -5.22
N LEU A 97 7.02 4.19 -6.45
CA LEU A 97 7.79 4.49 -7.65
C LEU A 97 7.74 5.99 -7.97
N ASP A 98 6.57 6.59 -7.82
CA ASP A 98 6.38 8.03 -7.91
C ASP A 98 5.19 8.45 -7.05
N THR A 99 5.18 9.71 -6.63
CA THR A 99 4.05 10.38 -5.97
C THR A 99 4.31 11.88 -5.91
N ASP A 100 3.25 12.68 -5.93
CA ASP A 100 3.28 14.11 -5.59
C ASP A 100 2.65 14.40 -4.22
N TYR A 101 2.22 13.35 -3.51
CA TYR A 101 1.54 13.36 -2.21
C TYR A 101 0.11 13.91 -2.19
N GLU A 102 -0.37 14.51 -3.27
CA GLU A 102 -1.67 15.19 -3.31
C GLU A 102 -2.65 14.49 -4.27
N GLU A 103 -2.19 14.08 -5.43
CA GLU A 103 -3.01 13.54 -6.51
C GLU A 103 -2.68 12.08 -6.85
N TYR A 104 -1.41 11.67 -6.74
CA TYR A 104 -0.96 10.32 -7.11
C TYR A 104 0.28 9.84 -6.35
#